data_AF-A0A947RAW8-F1
#
_entry.id   AF-A0A947RAW8-F1
#
_cell.length_a   1.000
_cell.length_b   1.000
_cell.length_c   1.000
_cell.angle_alpha   90.00
_cell.angle_beta   90.00
_cell.angle_gamma   90.00
#
_symmetry.space_group_name_H-M   'P 1'
#
loop_
_entity.id
_entity.type
_entity.pdbx_description
1 polymer ?
#
loop_
_entity_poly.entity_id
_entity_poly.type
_entity_poly.pdbx_seq_one_letter_code
_entity_poly.pdbx_strand_id
1 'polypeptide(L)'
;FAISKASHEWILILDADEEIIETLAKKLEEIAEKMHQIDYVRVPRKNIIFRRFMQHSGWWPDYNIRFFKKGKVRWTDKIHRPPEASGQGLDLPPDEEYAIVHRSYGTISQFMERMDRYTGVQAKELIDEGCKFDWKDLFEKPLREFLSRFFANSGYKDGLHGLSLSLLQAFSFAVVYLKLWEKEKFRQQDIDLLELSNLKNQSSKAFNYWINRSKHPGNFFERIFKKIKS
;
A
#
# COMPACT_ATOMS: atom_id res chain seq x y z
N PHE A 1 3.48 -18.14 -12.11
CA PHE A 1 2.81 -19.46 -12.12
C PHE A 1 1.53 -19.50 -12.95
N ALA A 2 0.61 -18.54 -12.84
CA ALA A 2 -0.63 -18.55 -13.64
C ALA A 2 -0.37 -18.37 -15.16
N ILE A 3 0.47 -17.41 -15.53
CA ILE A 3 0.82 -17.09 -16.93
C ILE A 3 1.41 -18.29 -17.67
N SER A 4 2.24 -19.09 -17.01
CA SER A 4 2.86 -20.28 -17.63
C SER A 4 1.83 -21.36 -17.98
N LYS A 5 0.67 -21.38 -17.32
CA LYS A 5 -0.43 -22.34 -17.56
C LYS A 5 -1.37 -21.93 -18.70
N ALA A 6 -1.29 -20.69 -19.20
CA ALA A 6 -2.11 -20.27 -20.32
C ALA A 6 -1.74 -21.06 -21.59
N SER A 7 -2.76 -21.60 -22.27
CA SER A 7 -2.63 -22.41 -23.50
C SER A 7 -2.67 -21.58 -24.77
N HIS A 8 -3.27 -20.39 -24.73
CA HIS A 8 -3.40 -19.49 -25.86
C HIS A 8 -2.19 -18.56 -25.99
N GLU A 9 -1.97 -18.02 -27.19
CA GLU A 9 -0.90 -17.04 -27.48
C GLU A 9 -1.12 -15.76 -26.68
N TRP A 10 -2.34 -15.22 -26.72
CA TRP A 10 -2.74 -14.03 -26.00
C TRP A 10 -3.19 -14.36 -24.58
N ILE A 11 -2.77 -13.51 -23.65
CA ILE A 11 -3.07 -13.61 -22.23
C ILE A 11 -3.71 -12.28 -21.80
N LEU A 12 -4.90 -12.38 -21.20
CA LEU A 12 -5.54 -11.32 -20.46
C LEU A 12 -5.40 -11.62 -18.96
N ILE A 13 -4.78 -10.70 -18.21
CA ILE A 13 -4.73 -10.76 -16.74
C ILE A 13 -5.67 -9.70 -16.21
N LEU A 14 -6.48 -10.06 -15.22
CA LEU A 14 -7.37 -9.15 -14.50
C LEU A 14 -7.30 -9.42 -13.01
N ASP A 15 -7.37 -8.35 -12.23
CA ASP A 15 -7.54 -8.44 -10.79
C ASP A 15 -9.02 -8.68 -10.44
N ALA A 16 -9.30 -9.17 -9.23
CA ALA A 16 -10.66 -9.53 -8.82
C ALA A 16 -11.62 -8.33 -8.71
N ASP A 17 -11.08 -7.11 -8.64
CA ASP A 17 -11.80 -5.83 -8.63
C ASP A 17 -11.79 -5.13 -10.01
N GLU A 18 -11.36 -5.82 -11.06
CA GLU A 18 -11.35 -5.33 -12.45
C GLU A 18 -12.41 -6.05 -13.32
N GLU A 19 -13.12 -5.28 -14.13
CA GLU A 19 -14.18 -5.74 -15.03
C GLU A 19 -13.90 -5.29 -16.47
N ILE A 20 -14.15 -6.18 -17.44
CA ILE A 20 -14.08 -5.88 -18.87
C ILE A 20 -15.49 -5.64 -19.41
N ILE A 21 -15.67 -4.53 -20.09
CA ILE A 21 -16.91 -4.22 -20.81
C ILE A 21 -16.89 -4.80 -22.23
N GLU A 22 -18.07 -5.05 -22.80
CA GLU A 22 -18.23 -5.73 -24.09
C GLU A 22 -17.46 -5.06 -25.23
N THR A 23 -17.45 -3.72 -25.26
CA THR A 23 -16.73 -2.91 -26.24
C THR A 23 -15.22 -3.11 -26.17
N LEU A 24 -14.66 -3.18 -24.95
CA LEU A 24 -13.25 -3.51 -24.75
C LEU A 24 -12.95 -4.95 -25.15
N ALA A 25 -13.79 -5.91 -24.79
CA ALA A 25 -13.61 -7.31 -25.18
C ALA A 25 -13.52 -7.47 -26.71
N LYS A 26 -14.49 -6.91 -27.44
CA LYS A 26 -14.49 -6.90 -28.92
C LYS A 26 -13.23 -6.24 -29.49
N LYS A 27 -12.75 -5.16 -28.85
CA LYS A 27 -11.55 -4.48 -29.31
C LYS A 27 -10.29 -5.32 -29.12
N LEU A 28 -10.17 -6.02 -28.00
CA LEU A 28 -9.03 -6.91 -27.73
C LEU A 28 -9.04 -8.15 -28.65
N GLU A 29 -10.22 -8.71 -28.94
CA GLU A 29 -10.40 -9.77 -29.94
C GLU A 29 -9.95 -9.31 -31.33
N GLU A 30 -10.39 -8.12 -31.77
CA GLU A 30 -9.96 -7.54 -33.05
C GLU A 30 -8.43 -7.40 -33.13
N ILE A 31 -7.79 -6.93 -32.05
CA ILE A 31 -6.34 -6.77 -31.99
C ILE A 31 -5.65 -8.13 -32.09
N ALA A 32 -6.14 -9.14 -31.37
CA ALA A 32 -5.57 -10.47 -31.39
C ALA A 32 -5.64 -11.13 -32.78
N GLU A 33 -6.73 -10.90 -33.51
CA GLU A 33 -6.97 -11.48 -34.82
C GLU A 33 -6.25 -10.74 -35.96
N LYS A 34 -6.22 -9.40 -35.94
CA LYS A 34 -5.83 -8.60 -37.11
C LYS A 34 -4.48 -7.92 -36.98
N MET A 35 -3.96 -7.75 -35.76
CA MET A 35 -2.76 -6.94 -35.50
C MET A 35 -1.58 -7.82 -35.06
N HIS A 36 -1.12 -8.70 -35.94
CA HIS A 36 -0.07 -9.68 -35.62
C HIS A 36 1.27 -9.06 -35.20
N GLN A 37 1.55 -7.81 -35.58
CA GLN A 37 2.74 -7.08 -35.18
C GLN A 37 2.70 -6.62 -33.72
N ILE A 38 1.52 -6.51 -33.10
CA ILE A 38 1.37 -6.05 -31.71
C ILE A 38 1.67 -7.21 -30.76
N ASP A 39 2.46 -6.90 -29.74
CA ASP A 39 2.94 -7.85 -28.74
C ASP A 39 2.29 -7.63 -27.36
N TYR A 40 1.91 -6.40 -27.05
CA TYR A 40 1.21 -6.05 -25.81
C TYR A 40 0.36 -4.80 -25.99
N VAL A 41 -0.70 -4.69 -25.19
CA VAL A 41 -1.65 -3.58 -25.20
C VAL A 41 -1.68 -2.92 -23.83
N ARG A 42 -1.48 -1.60 -23.81
CA ARG A 42 -1.78 -0.79 -22.63
C ARG A 42 -3.23 -0.33 -22.71
N VAL A 43 -4.00 -0.75 -21.72
CA VAL A 43 -5.44 -0.49 -21.65
C VAL A 43 -5.67 0.60 -20.59
N PRO A 44 -6.46 1.65 -20.89
CA PRO A 44 -6.78 2.64 -19.88
C PRO A 44 -7.65 2.01 -18.78
N ARG A 45 -7.53 2.53 -17.55
CA ARG A 45 -8.26 2.02 -16.40
C ARG A 45 -9.19 3.08 -15.82
N LYS A 46 -10.48 2.79 -15.86
CA LYS A 46 -11.53 3.61 -15.25
C LYS A 46 -11.61 3.30 -13.75
N ASN A 47 -10.87 4.08 -12.96
CA ASN A 47 -10.81 3.92 -11.52
C ASN A 47 -12.06 4.46 -10.82
N ILE A 48 -12.88 3.56 -10.28
CA ILE A 48 -14.03 3.88 -9.43
C ILE A 48 -13.58 3.87 -7.96
N ILE A 49 -13.49 5.04 -7.35
CA ILE A 49 -13.05 5.24 -5.97
C ILE A 49 -14.15 5.98 -5.21
N PHE A 50 -14.54 5.43 -4.06
CA PHE A 50 -15.67 5.91 -3.26
C PHE A 50 -16.94 6.06 -4.12
N ARG A 51 -17.17 5.04 -4.95
CA ARG A 51 -18.31 4.91 -5.90
C ARG A 51 -18.36 5.98 -7.01
N ARG A 52 -17.27 6.72 -7.22
CA ARG A 52 -17.18 7.74 -8.28
C ARG A 52 -16.01 7.44 -9.20
N PHE A 53 -16.21 7.66 -10.50
CA PHE A 53 -15.12 7.63 -11.45
C PHE A 53 -14.21 8.84 -11.24
N MET A 54 -12.91 8.58 -11.01
CA MET A 54 -11.89 9.59 -10.83
C MET A 54 -11.25 9.95 -12.18
N GLN A 55 -11.59 11.12 -12.72
CA GLN A 55 -11.09 11.59 -14.02
C GLN A 55 -9.82 12.42 -13.89
N HIS A 56 -9.53 12.92 -12.70
CA HIS A 56 -8.38 13.78 -12.42
C HIS A 56 -7.52 13.18 -11.29
N SER A 57 -6.64 13.98 -10.68
CA SER A 57 -5.73 13.54 -9.61
C SER A 57 -4.72 12.45 -10.03
N GLY A 58 -4.53 12.27 -11.35
CA GLY A 58 -3.63 11.29 -11.95
C GLY A 58 -4.20 9.87 -12.05
N TRP A 59 -5.52 9.70 -11.91
CA TRP A 59 -6.19 8.37 -11.92
C TRP A 59 -6.79 7.97 -13.27
N TRP A 60 -6.72 8.85 -14.27
CA TRP A 60 -7.18 8.60 -15.63
C TRP A 60 -6.19 9.24 -16.62
N PRO A 61 -5.84 8.56 -17.73
CA PRO A 61 -6.31 7.24 -18.17
C PRO A 61 -5.62 6.02 -17.53
N ASP A 62 -4.69 6.19 -16.57
CA ASP A 62 -4.04 5.10 -15.80
C ASP A 62 -3.79 3.80 -16.60
N TYR A 63 -2.87 3.90 -17.55
CA TYR A 63 -2.57 2.82 -18.49
C TYR A 63 -1.92 1.62 -17.83
N ASN A 64 -2.50 0.43 -18.04
CA ASN A 64 -2.00 -0.82 -17.50
C ASN A 64 -1.79 -1.86 -18.62
N ILE A 65 -0.69 -2.62 -18.54
CA ILE A 65 -0.44 -3.76 -19.43
C ILE A 65 -1.20 -4.96 -18.89
N ARG A 66 -2.32 -5.27 -19.54
CA ARG A 66 -3.24 -6.34 -19.11
C ARG A 66 -3.45 -7.40 -20.20
N PHE A 67 -3.26 -7.03 -21.47
CA PHE A 67 -3.42 -7.91 -22.61
C PHE A 67 -2.14 -7.99 -23.43
N PHE A 68 -1.58 -9.19 -23.60
CA PHE A 68 -0.25 -9.36 -24.20
C PHE A 68 -0.02 -10.80 -24.69
N LYS A 69 0.92 -10.97 -25.61
CA LYS A 69 1.37 -12.30 -26.05
C LYS A 69 2.27 -12.96 -25.02
N LYS A 70 2.16 -14.28 -24.90
CA LYS A 70 2.96 -15.10 -23.99
C LYS A 70 4.46 -14.81 -24.16
N GLY A 71 5.14 -14.55 -23.04
CA GLY A 71 6.57 -14.25 -23.02
C GLY A 71 6.95 -12.80 -23.30
N LYS A 72 6.01 -11.93 -23.70
CA LYS A 72 6.29 -10.51 -23.99
C LYS A 72 6.29 -9.61 -22.76
N VAL A 73 5.65 -10.05 -21.67
CA VAL A 73 5.51 -9.28 -20.42
C VAL A 73 5.97 -10.11 -19.23
N ARG A 74 6.77 -9.49 -18.34
CA ARG A 74 7.25 -10.07 -17.09
C ARG A 74 6.98 -9.13 -15.92
N TRP A 75 6.41 -9.66 -14.84
CA TRP A 75 6.25 -8.93 -13.58
C TRP A 75 7.53 -9.04 -12.77
N THR A 76 7.95 -7.92 -12.19
CA THR A 76 9.06 -7.89 -11.24
C THR A 76 8.54 -8.19 -9.83
N ASP A 77 9.42 -8.62 -8.92
CA ASP A 77 9.07 -8.87 -7.52
C ASP A 77 8.74 -7.59 -6.72
N LYS A 78 8.96 -6.41 -7.32
CA LYS A 78 8.65 -5.11 -6.73
C LYS A 78 7.22 -4.71 -7.06
N ILE A 79 6.40 -4.54 -6.01
CA ILE A 79 4.95 -4.27 -6.14
C ILE A 79 4.68 -2.91 -6.80
N HIS A 80 5.62 -1.96 -6.68
CA HIS A 80 5.48 -0.59 -7.18
C HIS A 80 6.07 -0.35 -8.57
N ARG A 81 6.61 -1.38 -9.23
CA ARG A 81 7.15 -1.23 -10.60
C ARG A 81 6.16 -1.76 -11.64
N PRO A 82 5.92 -1.01 -12.73
CA PRO A 82 5.20 -1.54 -13.88
C PRO A 82 5.88 -2.81 -14.41
N PRO A 83 5.12 -3.74 -15.01
CA PRO A 83 5.71 -4.92 -15.60
C PRO A 83 6.63 -4.53 -16.76
N GLU A 84 7.70 -5.30 -16.94
CA GLU A 84 8.61 -5.15 -18.07
C GLU A 84 7.97 -5.77 -19.31
N ALA A 85 7.87 -4.99 -20.38
CA ALA A 85 7.33 -5.44 -21.67
C ALA A 85 8.37 -5.31 -22.77
N SER A 86 8.26 -6.18 -23.78
CA SER A 86 9.17 -6.23 -24.93
C SER A 86 8.38 -6.36 -26.23
N GLY A 87 8.93 -5.84 -27.32
CA GLY A 87 8.30 -5.86 -28.63
C GLY A 87 7.42 -4.63 -28.89
N GLN A 88 6.45 -4.76 -29.80
CA GLN A 88 5.63 -3.62 -30.22
C GLN A 88 4.38 -3.46 -29.34
N GLY A 89 4.32 -2.33 -28.63
CA GLY A 89 3.17 -1.96 -27.81
C GLY A 89 2.10 -1.19 -28.58
N LEU A 90 0.84 -1.35 -28.18
CA LEU A 90 -0.28 -0.52 -28.59
C LEU A 90 -0.95 0.12 -27.37
N ASP A 91 -1.22 1.42 -27.45
CA ASP A 91 -2.04 2.12 -26.46
C ASP A 91 -3.46 2.23 -26.99
N LEU A 92 -4.44 1.76 -26.22
CA LEU A 92 -5.83 2.06 -26.53
C LEU A 92 -6.11 3.56 -26.28
N PRO A 93 -7.01 4.18 -27.06
CA PRO A 93 -7.37 5.56 -26.82
C PRO A 93 -7.94 5.72 -25.39
N PRO A 94 -7.74 6.88 -24.76
CA PRO A 94 -8.23 7.17 -23.41
C PRO A 94 -9.76 7.40 -23.44
N ASP A 95 -10.49 6.35 -23.76
CA ASP A 95 -11.94 6.29 -23.88
C ASP A 95 -12.49 5.29 -22.87
N GLU A 96 -13.56 5.67 -22.18
CA GLU A 96 -14.23 4.81 -21.21
C GLU A 96 -14.80 3.54 -21.85
N GLU A 97 -15.16 3.58 -23.14
CA GLU A 97 -15.63 2.40 -23.89
C GLU A 97 -14.52 1.35 -24.12
N TYR A 98 -13.26 1.74 -23.99
CA TYR A 98 -12.11 0.83 -24.13
C TYR A 98 -11.33 0.72 -22.83
N ALA A 99 -11.95 1.02 -21.70
CA ALA A 99 -11.30 0.98 -20.39
C ALA A 99 -11.67 -0.25 -19.57
N ILE A 100 -10.71 -0.72 -18.78
CA ILE A 100 -10.96 -1.66 -17.69
C ILE A 100 -11.66 -0.89 -16.58
N VAL A 101 -12.83 -1.37 -16.15
CA VAL A 101 -13.53 -0.79 -15.00
C VAL A 101 -12.91 -1.36 -13.74
N HIS A 102 -12.31 -0.51 -12.90
CA HIS A 102 -11.62 -0.93 -11.70
C HIS A 102 -12.31 -0.37 -10.46
N ARG A 103 -12.89 -1.25 -9.64
CA ARG A 103 -13.60 -0.89 -8.41
C ARG A 103 -12.65 -0.92 -7.20
N SER A 104 -11.70 0.01 -7.19
CA SER A 104 -10.58 0.02 -6.24
C SER A 104 -11.01 0.09 -4.76
N TYR A 105 -11.46 1.27 -4.29
CA TYR A 105 -11.80 1.48 -2.88
C TYR A 105 -13.28 1.84 -2.74
N GLY A 106 -14.03 1.03 -2.00
CA GLY A 106 -15.43 1.31 -1.68
C GLY A 106 -15.60 2.34 -0.55
N THR A 107 -14.68 2.34 0.43
CA THR A 107 -14.76 3.18 1.64
C THR A 107 -13.39 3.72 2.07
N ILE A 108 -13.39 4.76 2.89
CA ILE A 108 -12.16 5.31 3.50
C ILE A 108 -11.47 4.24 4.36
N SER A 109 -12.22 3.44 5.13
CA SER A 109 -11.64 2.36 5.94
C SER A 109 -10.86 1.35 5.10
N GLN A 110 -11.41 0.93 3.96
CA GLN A 110 -10.70 0.06 3.02
C GLN A 110 -9.43 0.71 2.46
N PHE A 111 -9.47 2.01 2.19
CA PHE A 111 -8.28 2.76 1.80
C PHE A 111 -7.22 2.70 2.89
N MET A 112 -7.58 2.98 4.15
CA MET A 112 -6.65 2.98 5.28
C MET A 112 -6.02 1.60 5.53
N GLU A 113 -6.80 0.53 5.46
CA GLU A 113 -6.31 -0.85 5.59
C GLU A 113 -5.31 -1.23 4.49
N ARG A 114 -5.59 -0.86 3.23
CA ARG A 114 -4.64 -1.07 2.14
C ARG A 114 -3.41 -0.17 2.36
N MET A 115 -3.59 1.12 2.64
CA MET A 115 -2.51 2.08 2.88
C MET A 115 -1.51 1.56 3.92
N ASP A 116 -1.97 1.02 5.04
CA ASP A 116 -1.08 0.48 6.07
C ASP A 116 -0.15 -0.61 5.52
N ARG A 117 -0.69 -1.58 4.77
CA ARG A 117 0.12 -2.64 4.16
C ARG A 117 1.08 -2.12 3.10
N TYR A 118 0.59 -1.31 2.16
CA TYR A 118 1.38 -0.81 1.03
C TYR A 118 2.49 0.15 1.48
N THR A 119 2.23 1.00 2.47
CA THR A 119 3.26 1.90 3.02
C THR A 119 4.38 1.13 3.70
N GLY A 120 4.08 -0.03 4.30
CA GLY A 120 5.08 -0.94 4.86
C GLY A 120 5.99 -1.56 3.80
N VAL A 121 5.42 -1.94 2.65
CA VAL A 121 6.19 -2.43 1.49
C VAL A 121 7.08 -1.32 0.93
N GLN A 122 6.53 -0.12 0.68
CA GLN A 122 7.30 1.01 0.14
C GLN A 122 8.45 1.42 1.07
N ALA A 123 8.20 1.48 2.37
CA ALA A 123 9.26 1.79 3.34
C ALA A 123 10.39 0.76 3.29
N LYS A 124 10.07 -0.53 3.10
CA LYS A 124 11.08 -1.57 2.92
C LYS A 124 11.84 -1.41 1.59
N GLU A 125 11.15 -1.16 0.49
CA GLU A 125 11.76 -0.93 -0.82
C GLU A 125 12.74 0.25 -0.79
N LEU A 126 12.39 1.35 -0.09
CA LEU A 126 13.29 2.50 0.10
C LEU A 126 14.57 2.11 0.85
N ILE A 127 14.47 1.29 1.89
CA ILE A 127 15.63 0.79 2.64
C ILE A 127 16.51 -0.08 1.74
N ASP A 128 15.90 -0.98 0.97
CA ASP A 128 16.59 -1.89 0.06
C ASP A 128 17.30 -1.11 -1.08
N GLU A 129 16.78 0.06 -1.43
CA GLU A 129 17.39 1.01 -2.37
C GLU A 129 18.44 1.93 -1.72
N GLY A 130 18.72 1.76 -0.42
CA GLY A 130 19.75 2.51 0.31
C GLY A 130 19.32 3.90 0.77
N CYS A 131 18.03 4.22 0.69
CA CYS A 131 17.48 5.47 1.18
C CYS A 131 17.62 5.55 2.72
N LYS A 132 17.98 6.74 3.20
CA LYS A 132 18.09 7.07 4.63
C LYS A 132 17.00 8.05 5.01
N PHE A 133 16.50 7.92 6.24
CA PHE A 133 15.49 8.85 6.73
C PHE A 133 16.08 10.27 6.85
N ASP A 134 15.38 11.23 6.25
CA ASP A 134 15.54 12.67 6.46
C ASP A 134 14.20 13.25 6.94
N TRP A 135 14.24 14.09 7.99
CA TRP A 135 13.04 14.73 8.52
C TRP A 135 12.38 15.69 7.50
N LYS A 136 13.15 16.22 6.55
CA LYS A 136 12.59 17.07 5.47
C LYS A 136 11.64 16.29 4.58
N ASP A 137 11.96 15.03 4.30
CA ASP A 137 11.13 14.18 3.44
C ASP A 137 9.74 13.93 4.03
N LEU A 138 9.60 13.99 5.36
CA LEU A 138 8.32 13.87 6.06
C LEU A 138 7.35 15.01 5.70
N PHE A 139 7.85 16.18 5.30
CA PHE A 139 7.03 17.34 4.93
C PHE A 139 7.01 17.56 3.42
N GLU A 140 8.18 17.50 2.78
CA GLU A 140 8.33 17.80 1.36
C GLU A 140 7.61 16.78 0.47
N LYS A 141 7.69 15.48 0.79
CA LYS A 141 7.11 14.42 -0.06
C LYS A 141 5.58 14.43 0.00
N PRO A 142 4.93 14.47 1.18
CA PRO A 142 3.47 14.59 1.26
C PRO A 142 2.95 15.87 0.61
N LEU A 143 3.62 17.01 0.85
CA LEU A 143 3.21 18.29 0.28
C LEU A 143 3.28 18.26 -1.25
N ARG A 144 4.40 17.75 -1.80
CA ARG A 144 4.56 17.62 -3.25
C ARG A 144 3.52 16.68 -3.86
N GLU A 145 3.20 15.58 -3.20
CA GLU A 145 2.17 14.65 -3.65
C GLU A 145 0.79 15.31 -3.69
N PHE A 146 0.43 16.03 -2.62
CA PHE A 146 -0.82 16.78 -2.57
C PHE A 146 -0.89 17.82 -3.70
N LEU A 147 0.16 18.63 -3.85
CA LEU A 147 0.20 19.69 -4.85
C LEU A 147 0.12 19.12 -6.28
N SER A 148 0.84 18.03 -6.53
CA SER A 148 0.82 17.34 -7.81
C SER A 148 -0.58 16.79 -8.12
N ARG A 149 -1.21 16.06 -7.20
CA ARG A 149 -2.53 15.47 -7.45
C ARG A 149 -3.63 16.51 -7.54
N PHE A 150 -3.69 17.41 -6.55
CA PHE A 150 -4.82 18.31 -6.44
C PHE A 150 -4.76 19.44 -7.47
N PHE A 151 -3.58 20.03 -7.69
CA PHE A 151 -3.43 21.16 -8.62
C PHE A 151 -2.92 20.72 -9.99
N ALA A 152 -1.73 20.11 -10.07
CA ALA A 152 -1.11 19.80 -11.37
C ALA A 152 -1.95 18.80 -12.19
N ASN A 153 -2.48 17.78 -11.54
CA ASN A 153 -3.37 16.79 -12.15
C ASN A 153 -4.85 17.17 -12.06
N SER A 154 -5.16 18.46 -11.85
CA SER A 154 -6.52 19.02 -11.82
C SER A 154 -7.49 18.31 -10.86
N GLY A 155 -7.01 17.70 -9.77
CA GLY A 155 -7.86 16.98 -8.82
C GLY A 155 -9.00 17.81 -8.24
N TYR A 156 -8.86 19.14 -8.17
CA TYR A 156 -9.96 20.03 -7.78
C TYR A 156 -11.21 19.91 -8.66
N LYS A 157 -11.09 19.46 -9.92
CA LYS A 157 -12.23 19.23 -10.83
C LYS A 157 -13.09 18.03 -10.42
N ASP A 158 -12.54 17.08 -9.67
CA ASP A 158 -13.29 15.99 -9.05
C ASP A 158 -14.00 16.43 -7.74
N GLY A 159 -13.88 17.70 -7.33
CA GLY A 159 -14.51 18.26 -6.14
C GLY A 159 -14.02 17.60 -4.85
N LEU A 160 -14.95 17.27 -3.94
CA LEU A 160 -14.60 16.67 -2.64
C LEU A 160 -13.89 15.31 -2.78
N HIS A 161 -14.22 14.50 -3.80
CA HIS A 161 -13.53 13.24 -4.06
C HIS A 161 -12.06 13.46 -4.40
N GLY A 162 -11.76 14.43 -5.27
CA GLY A 162 -10.39 14.77 -5.64
C GLY A 162 -9.59 15.36 -4.48
N LEU A 163 -10.20 16.23 -3.68
CA LEU A 163 -9.58 16.76 -2.46
C LEU A 163 -9.27 15.64 -1.46
N SER A 164 -10.26 14.81 -1.16
CA SER A 164 -10.14 13.71 -0.19
C SER A 164 -9.06 12.72 -0.62
N LEU A 165 -9.05 12.33 -1.89
CA LEU A 165 -8.06 11.37 -2.40
C LEU A 165 -6.65 11.96 -2.44
N SER A 166 -6.51 13.25 -2.77
CA SER A 166 -5.22 13.94 -2.74
C SER A 166 -4.65 14.03 -1.32
N LEU A 167 -5.49 14.31 -0.32
CA LEU A 167 -5.10 14.33 1.09
C LEU A 167 -4.70 12.94 1.60
N LEU A 168 -5.50 11.91 1.27
CA LEU A 168 -5.23 10.53 1.64
C LEU A 168 -3.91 10.02 1.03
N GLN A 169 -3.63 10.37 -0.23
CA GLN A 169 -2.36 10.03 -0.89
C GLN A 169 -1.18 10.75 -0.25
N ALA A 170 -1.29 12.05 0.03
CA ALA A 170 -0.26 12.78 0.75
C ALA A 170 0.02 12.18 2.14
N PHE A 171 -1.03 11.83 2.88
CA PHE A 171 -0.90 11.16 4.17
C PHE A 171 -0.22 9.79 4.04
N SER A 172 -0.56 9.00 3.02
CA SER A 172 0.11 7.73 2.72
C SER A 172 1.62 7.92 2.57
N PHE A 173 2.07 8.94 1.81
CA PHE A 173 3.49 9.28 1.70
C PHE A 173 4.11 9.63 3.06
N ALA A 174 3.41 10.40 3.90
CA ALA A 174 3.92 10.71 5.24
C ALA A 174 4.15 9.42 6.05
N VAL A 175 3.19 8.49 6.00
CA VAL A 175 3.30 7.18 6.67
C VAL A 175 4.45 6.33 6.12
N VAL A 176 4.75 6.37 4.80
CA VAL A 176 5.94 5.69 4.25
C VAL A 176 7.21 6.16 4.94
N TYR A 177 7.43 7.48 5.05
CA TYR A 177 8.65 8.02 5.66
C TYR A 177 8.68 7.84 7.19
N LEU A 178 7.52 7.85 7.85
CA LEU A 178 7.44 7.47 9.28
C LEU A 178 7.81 5.99 9.49
N LYS A 179 7.38 5.08 8.62
CA LYS A 179 7.76 3.66 8.67
C LYS A 179 9.22 3.43 8.29
N LEU A 180 9.77 4.24 7.39
CA LEU A 180 11.21 4.27 7.11
C LEU A 180 11.98 4.64 8.40
N TRP A 181 11.56 5.72 9.06
CA TRP A 181 12.15 6.16 10.33
C TRP A 181 12.07 5.09 11.43
N GLU A 182 10.90 4.47 11.62
CA GLU A 182 10.66 3.34 12.54
C GLU A 182 11.67 2.21 12.28
N LYS A 183 11.79 1.77 11.02
CA LYS A 183 12.69 0.68 10.63
C LYS A 183 14.18 1.02 10.78
N GLU A 184 14.55 2.30 10.73
CA GLU A 184 15.94 2.73 10.93
C GLU A 184 16.31 2.99 12.40
N LYS A 185 15.38 3.51 13.22
CA LYS A 185 15.70 4.05 14.55
C LYS A 185 15.09 3.29 15.72
N PHE A 186 13.90 2.72 15.57
CA PHE A 186 13.20 2.05 16.66
C PHE A 186 12.39 0.85 16.14
N ARG A 187 13.12 -0.16 15.65
CA ARG A 187 12.49 -1.41 15.21
C ARG A 187 11.70 -2.01 16.36
N GLN A 188 10.49 -2.48 16.06
CA GLN A 188 9.76 -3.34 16.96
C GLN A 188 10.67 -4.52 17.34
N GLN A 189 11.02 -4.60 18.62
CA GLN A 189 11.72 -5.75 19.18
C GLN A 189 10.65 -6.79 19.48
N ASP A 190 10.80 -7.98 18.91
CA ASP A 190 10.02 -9.12 19.38
C ASP A 190 10.41 -9.36 20.83
N ILE A 191 9.41 -9.43 21.71
CA ILE A 191 9.67 -9.72 23.11
C ILE A 191 10.25 -11.14 23.18
N ASP A 192 11.53 -11.25 23.53
CA ASP A 192 12.19 -12.54 23.65
C ASP A 192 11.55 -13.32 24.81
N LEU A 193 11.15 -14.57 24.55
CA LEU A 193 10.59 -15.46 25.57
C LEU A 193 11.59 -15.67 26.72
N LEU A 194 12.89 -15.63 26.44
CA LEU A 194 13.95 -15.65 27.45
C LEU A 194 13.94 -14.38 28.30
N GLU A 195 13.78 -13.21 27.69
CA GLU A 195 13.66 -11.94 28.41
C GLU A 195 12.40 -11.91 29.29
N LEU A 196 11.26 -12.43 28.81
CA LEU A 196 10.05 -12.63 29.63
C LEU A 196 10.29 -13.57 30.81
N SER A 197 11.00 -14.68 30.59
CA SER A 197 11.31 -15.63 31.66
C SER A 197 12.21 -15.00 32.74
N ASN A 198 13.18 -14.17 32.32
CA ASN A 198 14.08 -13.46 33.21
C ASN A 198 13.34 -12.36 33.98
N LEU A 199 12.46 -11.60 33.33
CA LEU A 199 11.59 -10.61 33.98
C LEU A 199 10.66 -11.28 35.00
N LYS A 200 10.08 -12.43 34.68
CA LYS A 200 9.25 -13.21 35.61
C LYS A 200 10.05 -13.70 36.82
N ASN A 201 11.27 -14.20 36.60
CA ASN A 201 12.16 -14.64 37.68
C ASN A 201 12.64 -13.47 38.56
N GLN A 202 12.97 -12.32 37.98
CA GLN A 202 13.31 -11.12 38.73
C GLN A 202 12.12 -10.59 39.52
N SER A 203 10.93 -10.55 38.93
CA SER A 203 9.70 -10.16 39.61
C SER A 203 9.39 -11.10 40.78
N SER A 204 9.56 -12.42 40.59
CA SER A 204 9.40 -13.42 41.66
C SER A 204 10.43 -13.23 42.78
N LYS A 205 11.70 -12.94 42.44
CA LYS A 205 12.75 -12.64 43.44
C LYS A 205 12.46 -11.34 44.20
N ALA A 206 12.02 -10.29 43.52
CA ALA A 206 11.65 -9.03 44.13
C ALA A 206 10.45 -9.21 45.07
N PHE A 207 9.43 -9.95 44.63
CA PHE A 207 8.27 -10.29 45.45
C PHE A 207 8.66 -11.11 46.69
N ASN A 208 9.50 -12.14 46.52
CA ASN A 208 10.01 -12.95 47.63
C ASN A 208 10.89 -12.13 48.58
N TYR A 209 11.70 -11.21 48.07
CA TYR A 209 12.48 -10.28 48.87
C TYR A 209 11.57 -9.40 49.74
N TRP A 210 10.50 -8.83 49.17
CA TRP A 210 9.53 -8.03 49.92
C TRP A 210 8.74 -8.85 50.95
N ILE A 211 8.36 -10.08 50.64
CA ILE A 211 7.71 -11.00 51.59
C ILE A 211 8.63 -11.40 52.73
N ASN A 212 9.89 -11.77 52.45
CA ASN A 212 10.82 -12.13 53.52
C ASN A 212 11.16 -10.91 54.38
N ARG A 213 11.27 -9.73 53.79
CA ARG A 213 11.47 -8.48 54.53
C ARG A 213 10.27 -8.12 55.41
N SER A 214 9.04 -8.47 55.01
CA SER A 214 7.83 -8.23 55.80
C SER A 214 7.60 -9.26 56.92
N LYS A 215 8.34 -10.38 56.93
CA LYS A 215 8.32 -11.39 58.00
C LYS A 215 9.15 -11.03 59.24
N HIS A 216 9.85 -9.89 59.25
CA HIS A 216 10.40 -9.33 60.50
C HIS A 216 9.31 -8.51 61.23
N PRO A 217 9.04 -8.77 62.53
CA PRO A 217 7.82 -8.35 63.19
C PRO A 217 7.90 -6.85 63.51
N GLY A 218 7.17 -6.07 62.71
CA GLY A 218 7.03 -4.64 62.88
C GLY A 218 5.94 -4.10 61.94
N ASN A 219 4.71 -4.62 62.13
CA ASN A 219 3.44 -4.14 61.61
C ASN A 219 3.46 -3.43 60.23
N PHE A 220 3.55 -4.22 59.16
CA PHE A 220 3.37 -3.76 57.78
C PHE A 220 2.04 -3.00 57.57
N PHE A 221 0.95 -3.50 58.15
CA PHE A 221 -0.37 -2.88 58.01
C PHE A 221 -0.54 -1.58 58.82
N GLU A 222 0.13 -1.41 59.97
CA GLU A 222 0.07 -0.13 60.71
C GLU A 222 0.73 1.02 59.96
N ARG A 223 1.80 0.76 59.20
CA ARG A 223 2.48 1.79 58.39
C ARG A 223 1.70 2.22 57.16
N ILE A 224 0.93 1.31 56.56
CA ILE A 224 0.06 1.63 55.43
C ILE A 224 -1.16 2.43 55.92
N PHE A 225 -1.79 2.03 57.03
CA PHE A 225 -2.92 2.76 57.59
C PHE A 225 -2.55 4.15 58.15
N LYS A 226 -1.34 4.34 58.70
CA LYS A 226 -0.85 5.68 59.11
C LYS A 226 -0.65 6.64 57.92
N LYS A 227 -0.46 6.14 56.70
CA LYS A 227 -0.22 6.97 55.51
C LYS A 227 -1.50 7.38 54.75
N ILE A 228 -2.65 6.80 55.12
CA ILE A 228 -3.96 7.10 54.51
C ILE A 228 -4.77 8.08 55.37
N LYS A 229 -4.31 8.37 56.61
CA LYS A 229 -4.98 9.27 57.56
C LYS A 229 -4.21 10.58 57.86
N SER A 230 -3.21 10.90 57.04
CA SER A 230 -2.50 12.19 56.98
C SER A 230 -2.66 12.76 55.58
#